data_AF-A0A183G303-F1
#
_entry.id   AF-A0A183G303-F1
#
_cell.length_a   1.000
_cell.length_b   1.000
_cell.length_c   1.000
_cell.angle_alpha   90.00
_cell.angle_beta   90.00
_cell.angle_gamma   90.00
#
_symmetry.space_group_name_H-M   'P 1'
#
loop_
_entity.id
_entity.type
_entity.pdbx_description
1 polymer ?
#
loop_
_entity_poly.entity_id
_entity_poly.type
_entity_poly.pdbx_seq_one_letter_code
_entity_poly.pdbx_strand_id
1 'polypeptide(L)'
;MASDFFIDSRRRTEDVEKFFGINDKNGHLLMDRKMVLNRWLTYFEEVSTEEFAHSSIPSSSPVHGPVQKITVEEVEAALRKMKPSKATGPDDPAADLWKSKSWYPSKWLANFFNQVIAEKKLPDI
;
A
#
# COMPACT_ATOMS: atom_id res chain seq x y z
N MET A 1 -21.25 10.35 -3.37
CA MET A 1 -21.81 9.08 -3.87
C MET A 1 -20.65 8.14 -4.04
N ALA A 2 -20.52 7.18 -3.13
CA ALA A 2 -19.46 6.17 -3.15
C ALA A 2 -20.15 4.82 -3.04
N SER A 3 -20.24 4.10 -4.15
CA SER A 3 -20.92 2.80 -4.20
C SER A 3 -20.38 1.88 -5.30
N ASP A 4 -19.09 1.91 -5.62
CA ASP A 4 -18.55 1.11 -6.73
C ASP A 4 -17.53 0.04 -6.31
N PHE A 5 -17.42 -0.28 -5.02
CA PHE A 5 -16.64 -1.41 -4.54
C PHE A 5 -17.56 -2.41 -3.82
N PHE A 6 -18.11 -3.37 -4.57
CA PHE A 6 -18.58 -4.63 -4.00
C PHE A 6 -17.52 -5.70 -4.27
N ILE A 7 -16.66 -5.92 -3.28
CA ILE A 7 -16.05 -7.23 -3.10
C ILE A 7 -17.14 -8.09 -2.44
N ASP A 8 -17.87 -8.92 -3.20
CA ASP A 8 -18.77 -9.92 -2.60
C ASP A 8 -17.91 -11.01 -1.95
N SER A 9 -17.43 -10.76 -0.74
CA SER A 9 -16.94 -11.81 0.16
C SER A 9 -18.14 -12.41 0.90
N ARG A 10 -19.06 -13.06 0.18
CA ARG A 10 -20.07 -13.90 0.82
C ARG A 10 -19.39 -15.13 1.40
N ARG A 11 -19.32 -15.15 2.73
CA ARG A 11 -18.83 -16.26 3.55
C ARG A 11 -19.75 -17.48 3.38
N ARG A 12 -19.52 -18.31 2.37
CA ARG A 12 -19.93 -19.71 2.33
C ARG A 12 -18.81 -20.52 1.67
N THR A 13 -18.42 -21.59 2.37
CA THR A 13 -17.44 -22.59 1.99
C THR A 13 -17.91 -23.32 0.74
N GLU A 14 -17.37 -22.94 -0.41
CA GLU A 14 -17.36 -23.69 -1.68
C GLU A 14 -16.27 -23.02 -2.51
N ASP A 15 -15.47 -23.79 -3.24
CA ASP A 15 -14.31 -23.33 -4.01
C ASP A 15 -14.70 -22.22 -5.01
N VAL A 16 -14.66 -20.96 -4.57
CA VAL A 16 -14.88 -19.80 -5.44
C VAL A 16 -13.58 -19.59 -6.20
N GLU A 17 -13.57 -20.06 -7.44
CA GLU A 17 -12.63 -19.61 -8.45
C GLU A 17 -12.59 -18.08 -8.41
N LYS A 18 -11.43 -17.51 -8.05
CA LYS A 18 -11.28 -16.08 -7.76
C LYS A 18 -11.42 -15.28 -9.05
N PHE A 19 -12.66 -14.90 -9.40
CA PHE A 19 -12.93 -14.12 -10.61
C PHE A 19 -12.45 -12.67 -10.43
N PHE A 20 -11.59 -12.21 -11.35
CA PHE A 20 -11.19 -10.81 -11.46
C PHE A 20 -12.19 -10.06 -12.35
N GLY A 21 -13.28 -9.56 -11.76
CA GLY A 21 -14.30 -8.76 -12.46
C GLY A 21 -14.32 -7.31 -12.00
N ILE A 22 -14.56 -6.37 -12.93
CA ILE A 22 -14.79 -4.94 -12.62
C ILE A 22 -15.99 -4.42 -13.41
N ASN A 23 -16.80 -3.55 -12.83
CA ASN A 23 -17.88 -2.91 -13.58
C ASN A 23 -17.35 -1.80 -14.49
N ASP A 24 -17.87 -1.73 -15.71
CA ASP A 24 -17.71 -0.58 -16.59
C ASP A 24 -18.43 0.65 -16.00
N LYS A 25 -18.26 1.81 -16.65
CA LYS A 25 -18.92 3.07 -16.24
C LYS A 25 -20.46 3.03 -16.26
N ASN A 26 -21.05 2.04 -16.93
CA ASN A 26 -22.49 1.85 -17.03
C ASN A 26 -23.00 0.77 -16.06
N GLY A 27 -22.12 0.18 -15.25
CA GLY A 27 -22.46 -0.88 -14.29
C GLY A 27 -22.42 -2.31 -14.87
N HIS A 28 -21.93 -2.52 -16.09
CA HIS A 28 -21.81 -3.85 -16.68
C HIS A 28 -20.52 -4.55 -16.24
N LEU A 29 -20.62 -5.81 -15.84
CA LEU A 29 -19.47 -6.60 -15.40
C LEU A 29 -18.53 -6.93 -16.56
N LEU A 30 -17.28 -6.50 -16.45
CA LEU A 30 -16.17 -6.87 -17.33
C LEU A 30 -15.38 -8.03 -16.69
N MET A 31 -15.13 -9.08 -17.46
CA MET A 31 -14.31 -10.22 -17.03
C MET A 31 -13.10 -10.48 -17.95
N ASP A 32 -13.06 -9.88 -19.14
CA ASP A 32 -11.87 -9.96 -19.99
C ASP A 32 -10.72 -9.19 -19.36
N ARG A 33 -9.56 -9.83 -19.22
CA ARG A 33 -8.41 -9.26 -18.51
C ARG A 33 -7.94 -7.94 -19.11
N LYS A 34 -7.96 -7.77 -20.44
CA LYS A 34 -7.54 -6.51 -21.07
C LYS A 34 -8.55 -5.41 -20.80
N MET A 35 -9.84 -5.73 -20.87
CA MET A 35 -10.92 -4.78 -20.54
C MET A 35 -10.89 -4.38 -19.06
N VAL A 36 -10.64 -5.33 -18.16
CA VAL A 36 -10.47 -5.08 -16.73
C VAL A 36 -9.29 -4.13 -16.49
N LEU A 37 -8.12 -4.42 -17.06
CA LEU A 37 -6.93 -3.57 -16.90
C LEU A 37 -7.13 -2.16 -17.48
N ASN A 38 -7.75 -2.03 -18.65
CA ASN A 38 -8.07 -0.74 -19.23
C ASN A 38 -9.06 0.05 -18.37
N ARG A 39 -10.11 -0.61 -17.85
CA ARG A 39 -11.08 0.03 -16.95
C ARG A 39 -10.41 0.53 -15.67
N TRP A 40 -9.48 -0.25 -15.11
CA TRP A 40 -8.65 0.15 -13.98
C TRP A 40 -7.78 1.37 -14.29
N LEU A 41 -7.10 1.38 -15.44
CA LEU A 41 -6.25 2.49 -15.86
C LEU A 41 -7.06 3.79 -16.01
N THR A 42 -8.17 3.73 -16.75
CA THR A 42 -9.04 4.90 -16.96
C THR A 42 -9.63 5.41 -15.65
N TYR A 43 -10.06 4.52 -14.75
CA TYR A 43 -10.55 4.93 -13.43
C TYR A 43 -9.49 5.68 -12.63
N PHE A 44 -8.26 5.18 -12.62
CA PHE A 44 -7.16 5.81 -11.89
C PHE A 44 -6.81 7.17 -12.50
N GLU A 45 -6.75 7.28 -13.82
CA GLU A 45 -6.56 8.56 -14.51
C GLU A 45 -7.65 9.57 -14.13
N GLU A 46 -8.93 9.19 -14.21
CA GLU A 46 -10.06 10.04 -13.86
C GLU A 46 -9.96 10.58 -12.42
N VAL A 47 -9.53 9.74 -11.46
CA VAL A 47 -9.45 10.11 -10.04
C VAL A 47 -8.13 10.79 -9.67
N SER A 48 -7.06 10.61 -10.45
CA SER A 48 -5.70 11.10 -10.12
C SER A 48 -5.38 12.49 -10.68
N THR A 49 -6.23 13.07 -11.53
CA THR A 49 -6.01 14.41 -12.10
C THR A 49 -6.38 15.57 -11.19
N GLU A 50 -7.14 15.34 -10.12
CA GLU A 50 -7.60 16.43 -9.25
C GLU A 50 -6.64 16.61 -8.07
N GLU A 51 -5.73 17.58 -8.22
CA GLU A 51 -4.93 18.06 -7.09
C GLU A 51 -5.87 18.81 -6.14
N PHE A 52 -6.12 18.21 -4.97
CA PHE A 52 -6.94 18.86 -3.94
C PHE A 52 -6.31 20.18 -3.51
N ALA A 53 -7.15 21.20 -3.29
CA ALA A 53 -6.71 22.45 -2.71
C ALA A 53 -6.01 22.18 -1.37
N HIS A 54 -4.71 22.41 -1.34
CA HIS A 54 -3.88 22.27 -0.15
C HIS A 54 -3.06 23.54 0.01
N SER A 55 -2.75 23.87 1.26
CA SER A 55 -1.85 24.98 1.56
C SER A 55 -0.52 24.77 0.84
N SER A 56 0.05 25.83 0.29
CA SER A 56 1.38 25.80 -0.31
C SER A 56 2.36 25.14 0.65
N ILE A 57 2.99 24.06 0.21
CA ILE A 57 4.05 23.40 0.97
C ILE A 57 5.20 24.42 1.09
N PRO A 58 5.63 24.78 2.32
CA PRO A 58 6.75 25.68 2.50
C PRO A 58 7.97 25.11 1.78
N SER A 59 8.53 25.88 0.85
CA SER A 59 9.78 25.50 0.20
C SER A 59 10.87 25.49 1.26
N SER A 60 11.45 24.31 1.51
CA SER A 60 12.63 24.16 2.35
C SER A 60 13.87 24.14 1.46
N SER A 61 14.98 24.65 1.99
CA SER A 61 16.28 24.47 1.33
C SER A 61 16.53 22.98 1.10
N PRO A 62 16.90 22.55 -0.12
CA PRO A 62 17.18 21.15 -0.38
C PRO A 62 18.25 20.67 0.59
N VAL A 63 17.97 19.57 1.31
CA VAL A 63 18.95 18.96 2.21
C VAL A 63 20.10 18.43 1.35
N HIS A 64 21.20 19.18 1.29
CA HIS A 64 22.40 18.78 0.56
C HIS A 64 23.25 17.88 1.46
N GLY A 65 23.53 16.66 1.00
CA GLY A 65 24.39 15.71 1.69
C GLY A 65 24.02 14.26 1.38
N PRO A 66 24.86 13.30 1.80
CA PRO A 66 24.51 11.88 1.76
C PRO A 66 23.21 11.65 2.55
N VAL A 67 22.31 10.84 2.00
CA VAL A 67 21.13 10.38 2.76
C VAL A 67 21.66 9.62 3.97
N GLN A 68 21.26 10.04 5.17
CA GLN A 68 21.62 9.35 6.40
C GLN A 68 21.03 7.93 6.37
N LYS A 69 21.81 6.96 6.84
CA LYS A 69 21.32 5.58 6.94
C LYS A 69 20.25 5.53 8.01
N ILE A 70 19.15 4.84 7.71
CA ILE A 70 18.09 4.55 8.67
C ILE A 70 18.68 3.61 9.73
N THR A 71 18.61 3.99 11.00
CA THR A 71 19.11 3.16 12.10
C THR A 71 18.05 2.21 12.63
N VAL A 72 18.48 1.17 13.35
CA VAL A 72 17.54 0.21 13.96
C VAL A 72 16.68 0.89 15.02
N GLU A 73 17.26 1.84 15.76
CA GLU A 73 16.60 2.61 16.82
C GLU A 73 15.49 3.50 16.26
N GLU A 74 15.72 4.12 15.10
CA GLU A 74 14.70 4.92 14.39
C GLU A 74 13.51 4.04 13.99
N VAL A 75 13.79 2.86 13.44
CA VAL A 75 12.75 1.90 13.05
C VAL A 75 12.01 1.38 14.28
N GLU A 76 12.69 1.04 15.37
CA GLU A 76 12.05 0.64 16.63
C GLU A 76 11.13 1.74 17.17
N ALA A 77 11.59 2.99 17.16
CA ALA A 77 10.80 4.13 17.61
C ALA A 77 9.55 4.33 16.73
N ALA A 78 9.68 4.13 15.41
CA ALA A 78 8.56 4.21 14.47
C ALA A 78 7.55 3.07 14.68
N LEU A 79 8.03 1.82 14.81
CA LEU A 79 7.20 0.65 15.09
C LEU A 79 6.42 0.80 16.40
N ARG A 80 7.04 1.36 17.44
CA ARG A 80 6.38 1.64 18.72
C ARG A 80 5.23 2.64 18.60
N LYS A 81 5.35 3.63 17.70
CA LYS A 81 4.32 4.66 17.44
C LYS A 81 3.14 4.15 16.61
N MET A 82 3.29 3.02 15.93
CA MET A 82 2.24 2.43 15.09
C MET A 82 1.02 2.11 15.95
N LYS A 83 -0.20 2.46 15.54
CA LYS A 83 -1.40 2.13 16.33
C LYS A 83 -1.76 0.65 16.15
N PRO A 84 -2.05 -0.10 17.23
CA PRO A 84 -2.68 -1.41 17.08
C PRO A 84 -4.05 -1.23 16.42
N SER A 85 -4.54 -2.23 15.67
CA SER A 85 -5.90 -2.29 15.10
C SER A 85 -6.30 -1.24 14.05
N LYS A 86 -5.41 -0.90 13.08
CA LYS A 86 -5.92 -0.40 11.78
C LYS A 86 -6.66 -1.53 11.06
N ALA A 87 -7.75 -1.21 10.35
CA ALA A 87 -8.51 -2.20 9.57
C ALA A 87 -7.54 -2.97 8.66
N THR A 88 -7.33 -4.23 9.01
CA THR A 88 -6.35 -5.11 8.37
C THR A 88 -7.12 -6.04 7.44
N GLY A 89 -6.62 -6.20 6.22
CA GLY A 89 -7.20 -7.15 5.26
C GLY A 89 -7.08 -8.58 5.77
N PRO A 90 -7.86 -9.53 5.23
CA PRO A 90 -7.91 -10.91 5.70
C PRO A 90 -6.56 -11.67 5.69
N ASP A 91 -5.57 -11.17 4.95
CA ASP A 91 -4.28 -11.85 4.75
C ASP A 91 -3.08 -11.18 5.46
N ASP A 92 -3.27 -10.06 6.19
CA ASP A 92 -2.13 -9.29 6.71
C ASP A 92 -2.00 -9.41 8.23
N PRO A 93 -0.79 -9.71 8.75
CA PRO A 93 -0.51 -9.55 10.16
C PRO A 93 -0.57 -8.05 10.55
N ALA A 94 -1.64 -7.72 11.28
CA ALA A 94 -1.86 -6.41 11.90
C ALA A 94 -0.60 -5.95 12.66
N ALA A 95 -0.44 -4.62 12.84
CA ALA A 95 0.70 -3.93 13.46
C ALA A 95 1.42 -4.62 14.64
N ASP A 96 0.74 -5.54 15.33
CA ASP A 96 1.27 -6.43 16.34
C ASP A 96 2.40 -7.35 15.85
N LEU A 97 2.38 -7.87 14.61
CA LEU A 97 3.52 -8.66 14.09
C LEU A 97 4.77 -7.80 13.95
N TRP A 98 4.63 -6.62 13.37
CA TRP A 98 5.74 -5.68 13.19
C TRP A 98 6.29 -5.18 14.52
N LYS A 99 5.45 -5.12 15.56
CA LYS A 99 5.87 -4.83 16.93
C LYS A 99 6.39 -6.05 17.69
N SER A 100 6.14 -7.26 17.20
CA SER A 100 6.61 -8.48 17.84
C SER A 100 8.13 -8.61 17.69
N LYS A 101 8.82 -9.00 18.75
CA LYS A 101 10.28 -9.23 18.70
C LYS A 101 10.65 -10.61 18.15
N SER A 102 9.71 -11.33 17.55
CA SER A 102 9.85 -12.75 17.21
C SER A 102 10.89 -13.04 16.12
N TRP A 103 11.12 -12.10 15.20
CA TRP A 103 12.03 -12.28 14.07
C TRP A 103 12.95 -11.08 13.80
N TYR A 104 13.12 -10.17 14.77
CA TYR A 104 13.90 -8.92 14.62
C TYR A 104 13.44 -8.00 13.46
N PRO A 105 12.14 -7.63 13.40
CA PRO A 105 11.58 -6.83 12.31
C PRO A 105 12.31 -5.50 12.10
N SER A 106 12.74 -4.83 13.17
CA SER A 106 13.42 -3.53 13.08
C SER A 106 14.74 -3.60 12.33
N LYS A 107 15.53 -4.67 12.56
CA LYS A 107 16.83 -4.86 11.89
C LYS A 107 16.63 -5.19 10.41
N TRP A 108 15.67 -6.05 10.11
CA TRP A 108 15.35 -6.40 8.74
C TRP A 108 14.84 -5.18 7.96
N LEU A 109 13.89 -4.42 8.53
CA LEU A 109 13.36 -3.20 7.92
C LEU A 109 14.43 -2.13 7.70
N ALA A 110 15.32 -1.91 8.68
CA ALA A 110 16.44 -0.97 8.52
C ALA A 110 17.34 -1.37 7.35
N ASN A 111 17.69 -2.66 7.22
CA ASN A 111 18.49 -3.13 6.08
C ASN A 111 17.74 -2.97 4.75
N PHE A 112 16.47 -3.38 4.70
CA PHE A 112 15.63 -3.30 3.52
C PHE A 112 15.51 -1.86 3.00
N PHE A 113 15.15 -0.91 3.87
CA PHE A 113 15.02 0.50 3.45
C PHE A 113 16.35 1.10 3.02
N ASN A 114 17.43 0.81 3.73
CA ASN A 114 18.76 1.28 3.34
C ASN A 114 19.19 0.71 1.98
N GLN A 115 18.82 -0.53 1.67
CA GLN A 115 19.07 -1.15 0.36
C GLN A 115 18.25 -0.47 -0.74
N VAL A 116 16.95 -0.25 -0.52
CA VAL A 116 16.07 0.49 -1.45
C VAL A 116 16.63 1.88 -1.74
N ILE A 117 17.09 2.60 -0.71
CA ILE A 117 17.66 3.95 -0.85
C ILE A 117 18.97 3.91 -1.63
N ALA A 118 19.84 2.95 -1.35
CA ALA A 118 21.15 2.84 -2.00
C ALA A 118 21.02 2.41 -3.48
N GLU A 119 20.17 1.42 -3.76
CA GLU A 119 20.07 0.79 -5.08
C GLU A 119 19.00 1.44 -5.97
N LYS A 120 18.10 2.25 -5.38
CA LYS A 120 16.91 2.84 -6.04
C LYS A 120 16.04 1.79 -6.75
N LYS A 121 16.05 0.56 -6.23
CA LYS A 121 15.31 -0.60 -6.72
C LYS A 121 14.72 -1.36 -5.54
N LEU A 122 13.71 -2.18 -5.80
CA LEU A 122 13.23 -3.14 -4.81
C LEU A 122 14.25 -4.26 -4.66
N PRO A 123 14.70 -4.58 -3.43
CA PRO A 123 15.50 -5.75 -3.15
C PRO A 123 14.77 -7.02 -3.56
N ASP A 124 15.50 -8.04 -3.96
CA ASP A 124 14.96 -9.40 -4.02
C ASP A 124 14.67 -9.85 -2.58
N ILE A 125 13.39 -10.14 -2.30
CA ILE A 125 12.87 -10.54 -0.98
C ILE A 125 12.80 -12.05 -0.88
#